data_AF-A0A525WM17-F1
#
_entry.id   AF-A0A525WM17-F1
#
_cell.length_a   1.000
_cell.length_b   1.000
_cell.length_c   1.000
_cell.angle_alpha   90.00
_cell.angle_beta   90.00
_cell.angle_gamma   90.00
#
_symmetry.space_group_name_H-M   'P 1'
#
loop_
_entity.id
_entity.type
_entity.pdbx_description
1 polymer ?
#
loop_
_entity_poly.entity_id
_entity_poly.type
_entity_poly.pdbx_seq_one_letter_code
_entity_poly.pdbx_strand_id
1 'polypeptide(L)'
;MDLEAFRKMVAKNPRGFLGRFGLGNKLIQEGGSPEEIIEHLTVAIQLDPTHVTSHLFLGRALIGLGKSDEAKPILTAGIDAALSGRSNGGGDLVPEMQQLLRTLG
;
A
#
# COMPACT_ATOMS: atom_id res chain seq x y z
N MET A 1 -16.67 -4.35 -6.64
CA MET A 1 -17.01 -3.71 -5.36
C MET A 1 -16.66 -2.24 -5.49
N ASP A 2 -17.61 -1.38 -5.19
CA ASP A 2 -17.56 0.06 -5.47
C ASP A 2 -16.97 0.83 -4.27
N LEU A 3 -16.58 2.09 -4.48
CA LEU A 3 -15.92 2.90 -3.44
C LEU A 3 -16.74 2.97 -2.13
N GLU A 4 -18.05 3.16 -2.23
CA GLU A 4 -18.96 3.18 -1.08
C GLU A 4 -19.01 1.86 -0.31
N ALA A 5 -18.90 0.73 -1.00
CA ALA A 5 -18.89 -0.58 -0.36
C ALA A 5 -17.61 -0.76 0.49
N PHE A 6 -16.46 -0.31 -0.02
CA PHE A 6 -15.22 -0.29 0.76
C PHE A 6 -15.28 0.70 1.94
N ARG A 7 -15.87 1.89 1.77
CA ARG A 7 -16.11 2.83 2.88
C ARG A 7 -16.96 2.21 3.99
N LYS A 8 -18.04 1.51 3.64
CA LYS A 8 -18.86 0.75 4.60
C LYS A 8 -18.07 -0.37 5.27
N MET A 9 -17.19 -1.05 4.55
CA MET A 9 -16.35 -2.11 5.10
C MET A 9 -15.37 -1.56 6.15
N VAL A 10 -14.73 -0.42 5.86
CA VAL A 10 -13.85 0.28 6.81
C VAL A 10 -14.64 0.80 8.02
N ALA A 11 -15.84 1.34 7.82
CA ALA A 11 -16.70 1.79 8.92
C ALA A 11 -17.12 0.63 9.84
N LYS A 12 -17.45 -0.54 9.27
CA LYS A 12 -17.84 -1.72 10.03
C LYS A 12 -16.66 -2.38 10.76
N ASN A 13 -15.48 -2.38 10.15
CA ASN A 13 -14.27 -2.92 10.75
C ASN A 13 -13.07 -1.96 10.55
N PRO A 14 -12.91 -0.95 11.41
CA PRO A 14 -11.87 0.07 11.26
C PRO A 14 -10.46 -0.48 11.47
N ARG A 15 -10.33 -1.65 12.11
CA ARG A 15 -9.06 -2.37 12.36
C ARG A 15 -8.77 -3.48 11.34
N GLY A 16 -9.56 -3.58 10.27
CA GLY A 16 -9.31 -4.54 9.20
C GLY A 16 -8.37 -3.98 8.13
N PHE A 17 -7.15 -4.52 8.04
CA PHE A 17 -6.18 -4.08 7.01
C PHE A 17 -6.73 -4.29 5.58
N LEU A 18 -7.45 -5.39 5.32
CA LEU A 18 -8.05 -5.67 3.99
C LEU A 18 -9.05 -4.60 3.55
N GLY A 19 -9.87 -4.10 4.48
CA GLY A 19 -10.84 -3.04 4.17
C GLY A 19 -10.14 -1.73 3.84
N ARG A 20 -9.11 -1.38 4.62
CA ARG A 20 -8.26 -0.20 4.41
C ARG A 20 -7.50 -0.28 3.08
N PHE A 21 -6.85 -1.41 2.80
CA PHE A 21 -6.19 -1.68 1.52
C PHE A 21 -7.16 -1.62 0.35
N GLY A 22 -8.30 -2.30 0.46
CA GLY A 22 -9.31 -2.33 -0.61
C GLY A 22 -9.87 -0.95 -0.93
N LEU A 23 -10.08 -0.11 0.08
CA LEU A 23 -10.48 1.28 -0.09
C LEU A 23 -9.39 2.10 -0.81
N GLY A 24 -8.13 2.00 -0.35
CA GLY A 24 -6.99 2.67 -0.99
C GLY A 24 -6.79 2.25 -2.46
N ASN A 25 -6.86 0.94 -2.74
CA ASN A 25 -6.79 0.40 -4.10
C ASN A 25 -7.94 0.91 -4.99
N LYS A 26 -9.17 0.95 -4.46
CA LYS A 26 -10.32 1.46 -5.22
C LYS A 26 -10.18 2.97 -5.49
N LEU A 27 -9.68 3.74 -4.53
CA LEU A 27 -9.39 5.16 -4.74
C LEU A 27 -8.34 5.37 -5.84
N ILE A 28 -7.28 4.55 -5.90
CA ILE A 28 -6.30 4.62 -6.99
C ILE A 28 -6.97 4.39 -8.35
N GLN A 29 -7.82 3.37 -8.46
CA GLN A 29 -8.50 3.03 -9.73
C GLN A 29 -9.48 4.11 -10.19
N GLU A 30 -10.12 4.82 -9.27
CA GLU A 30 -11.10 5.87 -9.55
C GLU A 30 -10.45 7.26 -9.66
N GLY A 31 -9.13 7.40 -9.53
CA GLY A 31 -8.44 8.69 -9.54
C GLY A 31 -8.79 9.58 -8.34
N GLY A 32 -9.02 8.96 -7.18
CA GLY A 32 -9.35 9.64 -5.93
C GLY A 32 -8.21 10.48 -5.36
N SER A 33 -8.48 11.15 -4.23
CA SER A 33 -7.49 12.03 -3.61
C SER A 33 -6.22 11.26 -3.23
N PRO A 34 -5.02 11.75 -3.62
CA PRO A 34 -3.76 11.13 -3.21
C PRO A 34 -3.59 11.08 -1.69
N GLU A 35 -4.15 12.04 -0.97
CA GLU A 35 -4.10 12.10 0.49
C GLU A 35 -4.92 10.96 1.13
N GLU A 36 -6.15 10.70 0.63
CA GLU A 36 -6.97 9.58 1.09
C GLU A 36 -6.31 8.23 0.77
N ILE A 37 -5.71 8.10 -0.42
CA ILE A 37 -4.98 6.89 -0.82
C ILE A 37 -3.83 6.61 0.16
N ILE A 38 -3.01 7.63 0.44
CA ILE A 38 -1.88 7.52 1.38
C ILE A 38 -2.38 7.18 2.77
N GLU A 39 -3.43 7.84 3.28
CA GLU A 39 -3.98 7.57 4.60
C GLU A 39 -4.41 6.10 4.72
N HIS A 40 -5.24 5.63 3.79
CA HIS A 40 -5.79 4.28 3.88
C HIS A 40 -4.73 3.20 3.73
N LEU A 41 -3.75 3.36 2.83
CA LEU A 41 -2.66 2.41 2.66
C LEU A 41 -1.70 2.44 3.85
N THR A 42 -1.43 3.62 4.43
CA THR A 42 -0.60 3.75 5.64
C THR A 42 -1.25 3.02 6.81
N VAL A 43 -2.56 3.21 7.04
CA VAL A 43 -3.27 2.49 8.10
C VAL A 43 -3.30 0.99 7.82
N ALA A 44 -3.41 0.56 6.56
CA ALA A 44 -3.33 -0.86 6.22
C ALA A 44 -1.96 -1.46 6.62
N ILE A 45 -0.86 -0.76 6.40
CA ILE A 45 0.49 -1.18 6.82
C ILE A 45 0.63 -1.19 8.34
N GLN A 46 0.08 -0.19 9.04
CA GLN A 46 0.11 -0.17 10.51
C GLN A 46 -0.66 -1.35 11.14
N LEU A 47 -1.75 -1.77 10.50
CA LEU A 47 -2.56 -2.91 10.95
C LEU A 47 -1.93 -4.24 10.59
N ASP A 48 -1.32 -4.36 9.42
CA ASP A 48 -0.58 -5.55 8.99
C ASP A 48 0.74 -5.18 8.29
N PRO A 49 1.85 -5.07 9.05
CA PRO A 49 3.15 -4.70 8.50
C PRO A 49 3.72 -5.72 7.52
N THR A 50 3.16 -6.93 7.45
CA THR A 50 3.62 -7.95 6.51
C THR A 50 2.80 -8.00 5.22
N HIS A 51 1.80 -7.13 5.04
CA HIS A 51 1.04 -7.01 3.80
C HIS A 51 1.85 -6.28 2.71
N VAL A 52 2.54 -7.06 1.90
CA VAL A 52 3.48 -6.55 0.89
C VAL A 52 2.78 -5.67 -0.16
N THR A 53 1.56 -6.03 -0.56
CA THR A 53 0.81 -5.26 -1.57
C THR A 53 0.50 -3.84 -1.09
N SER A 54 0.24 -3.62 0.21
CA SER A 54 0.04 -2.26 0.74
C SER A 54 1.31 -1.41 0.61
N HIS A 55 2.49 -2.00 0.85
CA HIS A 55 3.77 -1.31 0.72
C HIS A 55 4.02 -0.87 -0.72
N LEU A 56 3.79 -1.78 -1.69
CA LEU A 56 3.93 -1.44 -3.11
C LEU A 56 3.01 -0.29 -3.52
N PHE A 57 1.73 -0.37 -3.13
CA PHE A 57 0.72 0.62 -3.54
C PHE A 57 0.99 1.98 -2.91
N LEU A 58 1.40 2.02 -1.63
CA LEU A 58 1.78 3.26 -0.97
C LEU A 58 3.04 3.86 -1.61
N GLY A 59 4.04 3.02 -1.89
CA GLY A 59 5.26 3.43 -2.60
C GLY A 59 4.94 4.07 -3.95
N ARG A 60 4.09 3.43 -4.77
CA ARG A 60 3.65 3.99 -6.07
C ARG A 60 2.89 5.30 -5.92
N ALA A 61 1.99 5.41 -4.94
CA ALA A 61 1.27 6.65 -4.67
C ALA A 61 2.23 7.81 -4.30
N LEU A 62 3.21 7.54 -3.45
CA LEU A 62 4.22 8.53 -3.06
C LEU A 62 5.12 8.95 -4.23
N ILE A 63 5.55 7.99 -5.07
CA ILE A 63 6.32 8.29 -6.29
C ILE A 63 5.51 9.17 -7.25
N GLY A 64 4.22 8.89 -7.44
CA GLY A 64 3.34 9.69 -8.29
C GLY A 64 3.19 11.15 -7.83
N LEU A 65 3.43 11.42 -6.54
CA LEU A 65 3.44 12.76 -5.96
C LEU A 65 4.83 13.41 -5.92
N GLY A 66 5.86 12.76 -6.48
CA GLY A 66 7.24 13.22 -6.39
C GLY A 66 7.87 13.07 -5.00
N LYS A 67 7.22 12.36 -4.08
CA LYS A 67 7.69 12.10 -2.70
C LYS A 67 8.60 10.86 -2.64
N SER A 68 9.62 10.84 -3.48
CA SER A 68 10.54 9.70 -3.64
C SER A 68 11.26 9.32 -2.35
N ASP A 69 11.64 10.31 -1.53
CA ASP A 69 12.29 10.08 -0.23
C ASP A 69 11.39 9.37 0.78
N GLU A 70 10.08 9.62 0.72
CA GLU A 70 9.09 8.92 1.55
C GLU A 70 8.79 7.51 0.99
N ALA A 71 8.83 7.33 -0.34
CA ALA A 71 8.55 6.06 -1.00
C ALA A 71 9.63 4.99 -0.75
N LYS A 72 10.91 5.39 -0.73
CA LYS A 72 12.06 4.48 -0.56
C LYS A 72 11.93 3.57 0.69
N PRO A 73 11.77 4.10 1.92
CA PRO A 73 11.66 3.26 3.10
C PRO A 73 10.44 2.35 3.08
N ILE A 74 9.33 2.78 2.47
CA ILE A 74 8.11 1.97 2.34
C ILE A 74 8.35 0.76 1.42
N LEU A 75 8.97 0.97 0.26
CA LEU A 75 9.30 -0.12 -0.66
C LEU A 75 10.32 -1.08 -0.04
N THR A 76 11.33 -0.57 0.67
CA THR A 76 12.29 -1.40 1.39
C THR A 76 11.62 -2.26 2.46
N ALA A 77 10.71 -1.69 3.25
CA ALA A 77 9.94 -2.44 4.24
C ALA A 77 9.04 -3.51 3.61
N GLY A 78 8.45 -3.24 2.44
CA GLY A 78 7.69 -4.23 1.68
C GLY A 78 8.54 -5.41 1.20
N ILE A 79 9.78 -5.15 0.77
CA ILE A 79 10.73 -6.20 0.40
C ILE A 79 11.15 -7.02 1.62
N ASP A 80 11.48 -6.36 2.74
CA ASP A 80 11.82 -7.05 3.99
C ASP A 80 10.66 -7.94 4.48
N ALA A 81 9.44 -7.39 4.47
CA ALA A 81 8.22 -8.13 4.79
C ALA A 81 8.08 -9.37 3.90
N ALA A 82 8.27 -9.23 2.59
CA ALA A 82 8.20 -10.33 1.63
C ALA A 82 9.22 -11.44 1.93
N LEU A 83 10.44 -11.06 2.31
CA LEU A 83 11.56 -11.97 2.58
C LEU A 83 11.56 -12.55 4.00
N SER A 84 10.74 -12.00 4.90
CA SER A 84 10.69 -12.41 6.32
C SER A 84 10.16 -13.83 6.56
N GLY A 85 9.61 -14.50 5.54
CA GLY A 85 8.93 -15.79 5.66
C GLY A 85 7.57 -15.72 6.38
N ARG A 86 7.13 -14.53 6.78
CA ARG A 86 5.83 -14.24 7.43
C ARG A 86 4.97 -13.27 6.63
N SER A 87 5.29 -13.10 5.36
CA SER A 87 4.58 -12.19 4.47
C SER A 87 3.12 -12.57 4.32
N ASN A 88 2.26 -11.56 4.33
CA ASN A 88 0.87 -11.71 3.93
C ASN A 88 0.76 -11.46 2.43
N GLY A 89 1.20 -12.46 1.66
CA GLY A 89 1.22 -12.43 0.19
C GLY A 89 2.31 -11.54 -0.41
N GLY A 90 2.25 -11.36 -1.74
CA GLY A 90 3.06 -10.38 -2.47
C GLY A 90 4.56 -10.68 -2.61
N GLY A 91 5.02 -11.92 -2.37
CA GLY A 91 6.41 -12.30 -2.62
C GLY A 91 6.87 -12.08 -4.08
N ASP A 92 5.95 -12.24 -5.03
CA ASP A 92 6.17 -11.98 -6.46
C ASP A 92 6.37 -10.48 -6.79
N LEU A 93 6.03 -9.57 -5.87
CA LEU A 93 6.15 -8.12 -6.06
C LEU A 93 7.55 -7.58 -5.73
N VAL A 94 8.42 -8.41 -5.15
CA VAL A 94 9.80 -8.02 -4.79
C VAL A 94 10.58 -7.44 -5.98
N PRO A 95 10.59 -8.06 -7.17
CA PRO A 95 11.29 -7.52 -8.33
C PRO A 95 10.77 -6.14 -8.75
N GLU A 96 9.45 -5.92 -8.70
CA GLU A 96 8.84 -4.62 -9.03
C GLU A 96 9.30 -3.53 -8.03
N MET A 97 9.25 -3.81 -6.73
CA MET A 97 9.70 -2.87 -5.70
C MET A 97 11.20 -2.56 -5.82
N GLN A 98 12.03 -3.56 -6.12
CA GLN A 98 13.46 -3.36 -6.38
C GLN A 98 13.72 -2.50 -7.62
N GLN A 99 12.94 -2.70 -8.68
CA GLN A 99 13.02 -1.88 -9.88
C GLN A 99 12.63 -0.43 -9.58
N LEU A 100 11.51 -0.22 -8.86
CA LEU A 100 11.10 1.12 -8.43
C LEU A 100 12.20 1.81 -7.62
N LEU A 101 12.76 1.15 -6.60
CA LEU A 101 13.87 1.71 -5.82
C LEU A 101 15.06 2.13 -6.68
N ARG A 102 15.44 1.32 -7.68
CA ARG A 102 16.53 1.66 -8.61
C ARG A 102 16.22 2.91 -9.44
N THR A 103 14.96 3.15 -9.79
CA THR A 103 14.55 4.36 -10.52
C THR A 103 14.53 5.62 -9.66
N LEU A 104 14.53 5.48 -8.32
CA LEU A 104 14.45 6.62 -7.40
C LEU A 104 15.82 7.20 -6.98
N GLY A 105 16.93 6.63 -7.47
CA GLY A 105 18.29 7.18 -7.30
C GLY A 105 18.93 6.87 -5.95
#